data_AF-A0A1C5IP60-F1
#
_entry.id   AF-A0A1C5IP60-F1
#
_cell.length_a   1.000
_cell.length_b   1.000
_cell.length_c   1.000
_cell.angle_alpha   90.00
_cell.angle_beta   90.00
_cell.angle_gamma   90.00
#
_symmetry.space_group_name_H-M   'P 1'
#
loop_
_entity.id
_entity.type
_entity.pdbx_description
1 polymer ?
#
loop_
_entity_poly.entity_id
_entity_poly.type
_entity_poly.pdbx_seq_one_letter_code
_entity_poly.pdbx_strand_id
1 'polypeptide(L)'
;MRAPRRNEMELTMDSMFEPADEPDADRSPRLSVGDPELRKTRRLARECDTCIFKPGNPMHLDPGRLKQMVTEARGGAGYIICHSTLPYAGNPVPPAVCRGFADRYRTWQLQVMERLWGFVDIEPPDPDSARTPECPGDTHYA
;
A
#
# COMPACT_ATOMS: atom_id res chain seq x y z
N MET A 1 -3.68 -60.41 43.25
CA MET A 1 -2.24 -60.12 43.03
C MET A 1 -1.80 -60.68 41.68
N ARG A 2 -1.60 -59.81 40.67
CA ARG A 2 -0.63 -59.95 39.56
C ARG A 2 -0.68 -58.67 38.71
N ALA A 3 0.41 -57.93 38.62
CA ALA A 3 0.60 -56.90 37.59
C ALA A 3 1.15 -57.54 36.31
N PRO A 4 0.78 -57.03 35.14
CA PRO A 4 1.75 -56.41 34.21
C PRO A 4 1.09 -55.21 33.46
N ARG A 5 1.73 -54.32 32.71
CA ARG A 5 3.09 -54.11 32.20
C ARG A 5 3.21 -52.59 31.90
N ARG A 6 4.41 -52.03 31.95
CA ARG A 6 4.71 -50.65 31.52
C ARG A 6 4.38 -50.42 30.04
N ASN A 7 4.15 -49.14 29.70
CA ASN A 7 4.47 -48.46 28.43
C ASN A 7 3.39 -48.32 27.33
N GLU A 8 2.39 -47.45 27.52
CA GLU A 8 1.61 -46.86 26.40
C GLU A 8 1.04 -45.46 26.77
N MET A 9 1.87 -44.55 27.30
CA MET A 9 1.43 -43.18 27.65
C MET A 9 2.39 -42.11 27.14
N GLU A 10 3.00 -42.33 25.98
CA GLU A 10 4.04 -41.43 25.42
C GLU A 10 3.89 -41.18 23.91
N LEU A 11 2.67 -41.20 23.38
CA LEU A 11 2.44 -41.01 21.92
C LEU A 11 1.39 -39.94 21.60
N THR A 12 1.18 -38.96 22.48
CA THR A 12 0.25 -37.83 22.22
C THR A 12 0.80 -36.46 22.64
N MET A 13 2.13 -36.28 22.68
CA MET A 13 2.75 -34.97 22.95
C MET A 13 3.78 -34.50 21.91
N ASP A 14 3.82 -35.11 20.72
CA ASP A 14 4.67 -34.64 19.60
C ASP A 14 3.88 -33.91 18.49
N SER A 15 2.59 -33.65 18.70
CA SER A 15 1.72 -32.98 17.72
C SER A 15 1.21 -31.62 18.24
N MET A 16 2.11 -30.74 18.68
CA MET A 16 1.78 -29.36 19.07
C MET A 16 2.59 -28.26 18.36
N PHE A 17 3.48 -28.62 17.42
CA PHE A 17 4.10 -27.65 16.53
C PHE A 17 3.57 -27.87 15.13
N GLU A 18 2.43 -27.24 14.84
CA GLU A 18 2.05 -26.99 13.46
C GLU A 18 3.19 -26.18 12.81
N PRO A 19 3.74 -26.62 11.65
CA PRO A 19 4.74 -25.84 10.95
C PRO A 19 4.13 -24.48 10.62
N ALA A 20 4.85 -23.42 11.01
CA ALA A 20 4.45 -22.05 10.74
C ALA A 20 3.99 -21.92 9.28
N ASP A 21 2.79 -21.36 9.08
CA ASP A 21 2.23 -21.04 7.77
C ASP A 21 3.35 -20.60 6.82
N GLU A 22 3.59 -21.40 5.78
CA GLU A 22 4.53 -21.02 4.74
C GLU A 22 4.11 -19.65 4.20
N PRO A 23 5.04 -18.69 4.01
CA PRO A 23 4.67 -17.35 3.60
C PRO A 23 3.99 -17.42 2.25
N ASP A 24 2.68 -17.14 2.27
CA ASP A 24 1.81 -17.09 1.11
C ASP A 24 2.51 -16.36 -0.04
N ALA A 25 2.85 -17.13 -1.06
CA ALA A 25 3.53 -16.67 -2.25
C ALA A 25 2.56 -16.01 -3.24
N ASP A 26 1.29 -15.79 -2.86
CA ASP A 26 0.40 -14.88 -3.59
C ASP A 26 0.78 -13.43 -3.28
N ARG A 27 1.92 -13.00 -3.85
CA ARG A 27 2.46 -11.66 -3.72
C ARG A 27 1.67 -10.70 -4.62
N SER A 28 0.37 -10.55 -4.35
CA SER A 28 -0.41 -9.40 -4.78
C SER A 28 0.47 -8.15 -4.61
N PRO A 29 0.65 -7.32 -5.66
CA PRO A 29 1.68 -6.28 -5.65
C PRO A 29 1.44 -5.41 -4.43
N ARG A 30 2.41 -5.41 -3.52
CA ARG A 30 2.21 -4.99 -2.13
C ARG A 30 1.75 -3.54 -2.11
N LEU A 31 0.44 -3.31 -1.99
CA LEU A 31 -0.19 -2.00 -1.79
C LEU A 31 0.13 -1.42 -0.39
N SER A 32 1.23 -1.87 0.22
CA SER A 32 1.67 -1.45 1.53
C SER A 32 2.31 -0.08 1.44
N VAL A 33 1.82 0.83 2.27
CA VAL A 33 2.43 2.15 2.49
C VAL A 33 3.51 2.13 3.57
N GLY A 34 3.78 0.98 4.20
CA GLY A 34 4.81 0.85 5.24
C GLY A 34 6.21 0.81 4.67
N ASP A 35 7.12 1.60 5.24
CA ASP A 35 8.56 1.55 5.01
C ASP A 35 9.20 0.55 5.98
N PRO A 36 9.66 -0.62 5.52
CA PRO A 36 10.23 -1.64 6.39
C PRO A 36 11.61 -1.25 6.93
N GLU A 37 12.38 -0.43 6.21
CA GLU A 37 13.73 -0.03 6.59
C GLU A 37 13.68 1.06 7.66
N LEU A 38 12.86 2.09 7.41
CA LEU A 38 12.70 3.21 8.34
C LEU A 38 11.71 2.90 9.47
N ARG A 39 10.93 1.82 9.34
CA ARG A 39 9.80 1.46 10.23
C ARG A 39 8.80 2.60 10.39
N LYS A 40 8.52 3.27 9.28
CA LYS A 40 7.60 4.42 9.18
C LYS A 40 6.49 4.15 8.18
N THR A 41 5.51 5.04 8.13
CA THR A 41 4.53 5.05 7.03
C THR A 41 4.97 6.05 5.96
N ARG A 42 5.03 5.64 4.71
CA ARG A 42 5.28 6.56 3.57
C ARG A 42 4.06 7.44 3.33
N ARG A 43 4.31 8.73 3.17
CA ARG A 43 3.33 9.74 2.75
C ARG A 43 3.97 10.59 1.66
N LEU A 44 3.21 11.03 0.67
CA LEU A 44 3.77 12.01 -0.26
C LEU A 44 4.06 13.34 0.45
N ALA A 45 5.21 13.94 0.15
CA ALA A 45 5.64 15.22 0.70
C ALA A 45 4.72 16.38 0.26
N ARG A 46 4.16 16.28 -0.95
CA ARG A 46 3.24 17.24 -1.55
C ARG A 46 2.17 16.54 -2.39
N GLU A 47 1.14 17.26 -2.81
CA GLU A 47 0.17 16.74 -3.78
C GLU A 47 0.86 16.46 -5.14
N CYS A 48 0.68 15.25 -5.68
CA CYS A 48 1.20 14.90 -7.01
C CYS A 48 0.53 15.71 -8.13
N ASP A 49 1.09 15.66 -9.35
CA ASP A 49 0.66 16.51 -10.45
C ASP A 49 -0.80 16.30 -10.85
N THR A 50 -1.23 15.05 -10.88
CA THR A 50 -2.61 14.65 -11.13
C THR A 50 -3.38 14.38 -9.84
N CYS A 51 -3.11 15.08 -8.73
CA CYS A 51 -3.81 14.80 -7.47
C CYS A 51 -5.33 14.93 -7.60
N ILE A 52 -6.07 13.96 -7.04
CA ILE A 52 -7.55 13.93 -7.04
C ILE A 52 -8.19 15.11 -6.27
N PHE A 53 -7.41 15.83 -5.46
CA PHE A 53 -7.86 17.01 -4.71
C PHE A 53 -7.45 18.34 -5.33
N LYS A 54 -6.67 18.32 -6.43
CA LYS A 54 -6.33 19.54 -7.16
C LYS A 54 -7.56 20.08 -7.90
N PRO A 55 -7.72 21.42 -7.98
CA PRO A 55 -8.73 22.02 -8.83
C PRO A 55 -8.61 21.56 -10.29
N GLY A 56 -9.74 21.52 -11.01
CA GLY A 56 -9.77 21.17 -12.43
C GLY A 56 -9.83 19.67 -12.75
N ASN A 57 -9.87 18.79 -11.73
CA ASN A 57 -10.00 17.33 -11.91
C ASN A 57 -8.95 16.74 -12.88
N PRO A 58 -7.64 16.88 -12.58
CA PRO A 58 -6.58 16.44 -13.49
C PRO A 58 -6.50 14.92 -13.69
N MET A 59 -7.17 14.12 -12.84
CA MET A 59 -7.33 12.67 -13.03
C MET A 59 -8.56 12.30 -13.86
N HIS A 60 -9.32 13.28 -14.35
CA HIS A 60 -10.52 13.06 -15.15
C HIS A 60 -11.51 12.10 -14.48
N LEU A 61 -11.66 12.21 -13.15
CA LEU A 61 -12.59 11.38 -12.40
C LEU A 61 -14.03 11.66 -12.83
N ASP A 62 -14.84 10.60 -12.89
CA ASP A 62 -16.28 10.74 -13.12
C ASP A 62 -16.94 11.62 -12.04
N PRO A 63 -18.04 12.32 -12.39
CA PRO A 63 -18.81 13.08 -11.41
C PRO A 63 -19.17 12.25 -10.18
N GLY A 64 -18.85 12.76 -8.99
CA GLY A 64 -19.11 12.10 -7.71
C GLY A 64 -18.10 11.03 -7.29
N ARG A 65 -17.19 10.59 -8.18
CA ARG A 65 -16.20 9.55 -7.86
C ARG A 65 -15.27 9.95 -6.71
N LEU A 66 -14.81 11.20 -6.68
CA LEU A 66 -14.00 11.72 -5.55
C LEU A 66 -14.75 11.62 -4.21
N LYS A 67 -16.03 12.04 -4.20
CA LYS A 67 -16.87 11.98 -3.00
C LYS A 67 -17.03 10.54 -2.52
N GLN A 68 -17.24 9.60 -3.45
CA GLN A 68 -17.33 8.18 -3.15
C GLN A 68 -16.04 7.67 -2.50
N MET A 69 -14.87 7.88 -3.12
CA MET A 69 -13.58 7.42 -2.59
C MET A 69 -13.29 7.98 -1.20
N VAL A 70 -13.60 9.26 -0.97
CA VAL A 70 -13.47 9.89 0.36
C VAL A 70 -14.42 9.24 1.36
N THR A 71 -15.67 8.99 0.97
CA THR A 71 -16.68 8.38 1.84
C THR A 71 -16.26 6.97 2.25
N GLU A 72 -15.79 6.15 1.30
CA GLU A 72 -15.31 4.79 1.55
C GLU A 72 -14.07 4.80 2.46
N ALA A 73 -13.07 5.63 2.13
CA ALA A 73 -11.85 5.74 2.93
C ALA A 73 -12.13 6.18 4.37
N ARG A 74 -13.06 7.12 4.56
CA ARG A 74 -13.47 7.57 5.90
C ARG A 74 -14.34 6.54 6.62
N GLY A 75 -15.25 5.86 5.92
CA GLY A 75 -16.13 4.83 6.47
C GLY A 75 -15.36 3.63 7.00
N GLY A 76 -14.30 3.22 6.30
CA GLY A 76 -13.36 2.21 6.80
C GLY A 76 -12.33 2.76 7.81
N ALA A 77 -12.42 4.05 8.15
CA ALA A 77 -11.44 4.82 8.92
C ALA A 77 -9.99 4.80 8.36
N GLY A 78 -9.80 4.37 7.12
CA GLY A 78 -8.51 4.17 6.46
C GLY A 78 -7.89 5.44 5.87
N TYR A 79 -7.24 5.26 4.73
CA TYR A 79 -6.54 6.30 3.97
C TYR A 79 -6.65 6.00 2.48
N ILE A 80 -6.28 6.96 1.64
CA ILE A 80 -6.15 6.77 0.20
C ILE A 80 -4.67 6.62 -0.15
N ILE A 81 -4.31 5.55 -0.87
CA ILE A 81 -2.98 5.40 -1.48
C ILE A 81 -2.89 6.33 -2.68
N CYS A 82 -1.77 7.03 -2.86
CA CYS A 82 -1.60 7.89 -4.01
C CYS A 82 -1.51 7.07 -5.30
N HIS A 83 -2.30 7.43 -6.31
CA HIS A 83 -2.33 6.73 -7.58
C HIS A 83 -1.01 6.78 -8.34
N SER A 84 -0.24 7.87 -8.22
CA SER A 84 1.08 7.98 -8.87
C SER A 84 2.09 6.95 -8.32
N THR A 85 1.86 6.43 -7.11
CA THR A 85 2.72 5.43 -6.46
C THR A 85 2.14 4.01 -6.50
N LEU A 86 1.05 3.81 -7.24
CA LEU A 86 0.50 2.47 -7.39
C LEU A 86 1.41 1.65 -8.31
N PRO A 87 1.57 0.33 -8.08
CA PRO A 87 2.51 -0.51 -8.86
C PRO A 87 2.27 -0.48 -10.39
N TYR A 88 1.03 -0.22 -10.80
CA TYR A 88 0.63 -0.10 -12.20
C TYR A 88 0.81 1.32 -12.79
N ALA A 89 1.30 2.29 -12.02
CA ALA A 89 1.60 3.64 -12.49
C ALA A 89 2.94 3.74 -13.24
N GLY A 90 3.68 2.64 -13.40
CA GLY A 90 4.93 2.59 -14.17
C GLY A 90 6.14 3.27 -13.51
N ASN A 91 6.02 3.60 -12.23
CA ASN A 91 7.04 4.31 -11.47
C ASN A 91 7.67 3.39 -10.39
N PRO A 92 8.98 3.55 -10.07
CA PRO A 92 9.67 2.71 -9.08
C PRO A 92 9.40 3.10 -7.63
N VAL A 93 8.65 4.17 -7.36
CA VAL A 93 8.37 4.66 -6.01
C VAL A 93 7.33 3.74 -5.36
N PRO A 94 7.64 3.17 -4.17
CA PRO A 94 6.69 2.32 -3.45
C PRO A 94 5.40 3.05 -3.07
N PRO A 95 4.29 2.32 -2.85
CA PRO A 95 3.02 2.93 -2.47
C PRO A 95 3.14 3.85 -1.25
N ALA A 96 2.47 5.00 -1.32
CA ALA A 96 2.47 5.99 -0.25
C ALA A 96 1.08 6.57 -0.01
N VAL A 97 0.85 7.06 1.21
CA VAL A 97 -0.38 7.77 1.57
C VAL A 97 -0.49 9.05 0.73
N CYS A 98 -1.68 9.28 0.16
CA CYS A 98 -2.01 10.47 -0.60
C CYS A 98 -1.94 11.72 0.29
N ARG A 99 -1.06 12.67 -0.08
CA ARG A 99 -0.90 13.93 0.66
C ARG A 99 -2.20 14.73 0.76
N GLY A 100 -2.89 14.90 -0.36
CA GLY A 100 -4.13 15.67 -0.40
C GLY A 100 -5.24 15.10 0.49
N PHE A 101 -5.28 13.76 0.67
CA PHE A 101 -6.21 13.13 1.61
C PHE A 101 -5.77 13.36 3.07
N ALA A 102 -4.50 13.11 3.38
CA ALA A 102 -3.96 13.24 4.73
C ALA A 102 -4.04 14.66 5.29
N ASP A 103 -3.96 15.69 4.43
CA ASP A 103 -4.09 17.08 4.82
C ASP A 103 -5.55 17.49 5.10
N ARG A 104 -6.53 16.83 4.48
CA ARG A 104 -7.96 17.19 4.59
C ARG A 104 -8.72 16.35 5.61
N TYR A 105 -8.26 15.13 5.90
CA TYR A 105 -8.98 14.18 6.74
C TYR A 105 -8.11 13.61 7.85
N ARG A 106 -8.70 13.55 9.05
CA ARG A 106 -8.11 12.92 10.24
C ARG A 106 -8.84 11.63 10.57
N THR A 107 -8.57 10.58 9.81
CA THR A 107 -9.13 9.25 10.10
C THR A 107 -8.38 8.57 11.25
N TRP A 108 -8.97 7.53 11.85
CA TRP A 108 -8.33 6.82 12.95
C TRP A 108 -7.01 6.16 12.52
N GLN A 109 -6.98 5.51 11.35
CA GLN A 109 -5.79 4.82 10.86
C GLN A 109 -4.65 5.81 10.62
N LEU A 110 -4.92 7.01 10.10
CA LEU A 110 -3.90 8.06 9.97
C LEU A 110 -3.34 8.51 11.32
N GLN A 111 -4.18 8.64 12.34
CA GLN A 111 -3.75 9.02 13.70
C GLN A 111 -2.90 7.92 14.35
N VAL A 112 -3.30 6.66 14.21
CA VAL A 112 -2.51 5.51 14.69
C VAL A 112 -1.17 5.45 13.95
N MET A 113 -1.18 5.63 12.63
CA MET A 113 0.05 5.65 11.83
C MET A 113 1.03 6.73 12.28
N GLU A 114 0.53 7.95 12.45
CA GLU A 114 1.31 9.10 12.92
C GLU A 114 1.89 8.87 14.31
N ARG A 115 1.11 8.28 15.23
CA ARG A 115 1.48 8.17 16.65
C ARG A 115 2.35 6.97 16.98
N LEU A 116 2.22 5.85 16.25
CA LEU A 116 3.01 4.64 16.50
C LEU A 116 4.28 4.56 15.67
N TRP A 117 4.22 4.93 14.39
CA TRP A 117 5.36 4.80 13.47
C TRP A 117 5.85 6.17 12.96
N GLY A 118 4.96 7.14 12.87
CA GLY A 118 5.24 8.41 12.21
C GLY A 118 5.30 8.28 10.69
N PHE A 119 5.37 9.44 10.02
CA PHE A 119 5.49 9.51 8.57
C PHE A 119 6.93 9.73 8.12
N VAL A 120 7.29 9.10 7.00
CA VAL A 120 8.38 9.54 6.13
C VAL A 120 7.76 10.17 4.90
N ASP A 121 8.10 11.43 4.64
CA ASP A 121 7.65 12.14 3.46
C ASP A 121 8.55 11.75 2.28
N ILE A 122 7.94 11.31 1.18
CA ILE A 122 8.62 10.96 -0.08
C ILE A 122 8.14 11.87 -1.20
N GLU A 123 9.01 12.16 -2.15
CA GLU A 123 8.67 13.04 -3.25
C GLU A 123 7.72 12.34 -4.25
N PRO A 124 6.69 13.03 -4.79
CA PRO A 124 5.87 12.45 -5.83
C PRO A 124 6.71 12.06 -7.06
N PRO A 125 6.34 10.97 -7.75
CA PRO A 125 6.86 10.65 -9.07
C PRO A 125 6.72 11.83 -10.04
N ASP A 126 7.75 12.05 -10.85
CA ASP A 126 7.61 12.88 -12.05
C ASP A 126 6.79 12.11 -13.10
N PRO A 127 5.65 12.64 -13.60
CA PRO A 127 4.84 11.96 -14.59
C PRO A 127 5.59 11.65 -15.90
N ASP A 128 6.64 12.42 -16.25
CA ASP A 128 7.39 12.21 -17.48
C ASP A 128 8.47 11.13 -17.34
N SER A 129 8.85 10.78 -16.10
CA SER A 129 9.80 9.69 -15.84
C SER A 129 9.24 8.29 -16.13
N ALA A 130 7.93 8.17 -16.37
CA ALA A 130 7.27 6.94 -16.79
C ALA A 130 7.18 6.76 -18.32
N ARG A 131 7.56 7.78 -19.13
CA ARG A 131 7.72 7.61 -20.58
C ARG A 131 9.07 6.94 -20.85
N THR A 132 9.05 5.69 -21.29
CA THR A 132 10.21 5.09 -21.97
C THR A 132 10.64 6.04 -23.09
N PRO A 133 11.96 6.27 -23.31
CA PRO A 133 12.40 7.02 -24.46
C PRO A 133 11.83 6.37 -25.72
N GLU A 134 11.04 7.14 -26.47
CA GLU A 134 10.57 6.74 -27.79
C GLU A 134 11.79 6.32 -28.61
N CYS A 135 11.76 5.13 -29.21
CA CYS A 135 12.79 4.72 -30.15
C CYS A 135 12.87 5.79 -31.25
N PRO A 136 14.00 6.47 -31.45
CA PRO A 136 14.12 7.44 -32.52
C PRO A 136 14.20 6.65 -33.83
N GLY A 137 13.07 6.51 -34.54
CA GLY A 137 13.02 5.65 -35.72
C GLY A 137 11.91 5.90 -36.74
N ASP A 138 10.75 6.44 -36.36
CA ASP A 138 9.57 6.29 -37.24
C ASP A 138 9.03 7.64 -37.74
N THR A 139 9.91 8.50 -38.25
CA THR A 139 9.46 9.53 -39.22
C THR A 139 9.30 8.87 -40.59
N HIS A 140 8.17 8.19 -40.80
CA HIS A 140 7.73 7.88 -42.16
C HIS A 140 7.08 9.11 -42.77
N TYR A 141 7.88 9.80 -43.58
CA TYR A 141 7.42 10.71 -44.61
C TYR A 141 6.62 9.91 -45.65
N ALA A 142 5.34 10.23 -45.83
CA ALA A 142 4.60 10.08 -47.08
C ALA A 142 3.30 10.90 -47.00
#